data_AF-A0AAW8TJ05-F1
#
_entry.id   AF-A0AAW8TJ05-F1
#
_cell.length_a   1.000
_cell.length_b   1.000
_cell.length_c   1.000
_cell.angle_alpha   90.00
_cell.angle_beta   90.00
_cell.angle_gamma   90.00
#
_symmetry.space_group_name_H-M   'P 1'
#
loop_
_entity.id
_entity.type
_entity.pdbx_description
1 polymer ?
#
loop_
_entity_poly.entity_id
_entity_poly.type
_entity_poly.pdbx_seq_one_letter_code
_entity_poly.pdbx_strand_id
1 'polypeptide(L)'
;MSTNSSNDFLKNFDFKNFEANLRQKFENDPDNPGLHANVVSSLRGDAINDNIKTFLLEENYQVEGKSRPRTIEIYFEFEIMGNKERTIVETISDREVTADDIEKLANLRNDLYYFSKAVLYYDGSVSEEAKLLAKKINIELKYFDFFRELSRYAAERLKKVVPNGPKVERAVVGDPFWIIMETTQTQENTGNYYQQNGYFILFLSKKHAQKHMLESLNGNWDVFGVSQDHLRIMTNYAKNISYVSLKFLIVFPEVIEFDGIRSNYYDISGADLIEFYYRS
;
A
#
# COMPACT_ATOMS: atom_id res chain seq x y z
N MET A 1 8.41 -27.16 5.63
CA MET A 1 9.50 -26.26 5.17
C MET A 1 8.85 -25.13 4.39
N SER A 2 8.73 -23.97 5.03
CA SER A 2 8.04 -22.78 4.51
C SER A 2 9.07 -21.88 3.83
N THR A 3 8.94 -21.69 2.53
CA THR A 3 9.83 -20.80 1.76
C THR A 3 9.36 -19.36 1.89
N ASN A 4 10.12 -18.58 2.66
CA ASN A 4 10.17 -17.12 2.56
C ASN A 4 10.51 -16.72 1.11
N SER A 5 9.58 -16.08 0.41
CA SER A 5 9.88 -15.34 -0.83
C SER A 5 9.44 -13.89 -0.66
N SER A 6 10.18 -13.15 0.17
CA SER A 6 10.03 -11.71 0.32
C SER A 6 11.16 -10.98 -0.41
N ASN A 7 10.74 -10.10 -1.32
CA ASN A 7 11.38 -8.84 -1.71
C ASN A 7 12.75 -8.86 -2.42
N ASP A 8 12.75 -8.48 -3.70
CA ASP A 8 13.96 -7.98 -4.37
C ASP A 8 13.74 -6.71 -5.23
N PHE A 9 12.59 -6.01 -5.13
CA PHE A 9 12.48 -4.59 -5.57
C PHE A 9 13.12 -3.62 -4.62
N LEU A 10 12.95 -3.93 -3.34
CA LEU A 10 13.34 -3.08 -2.23
C LEU A 10 14.86 -2.93 -2.12
N LYS A 11 15.65 -3.65 -2.94
CA LYS A 11 17.10 -3.50 -3.00
C LYS A 11 17.56 -2.34 -3.89
N ASN A 12 16.77 -1.93 -4.90
CA ASN A 12 17.20 -0.91 -5.87
C ASN A 12 16.57 0.48 -5.63
N PHE A 13 15.38 0.55 -5.03
CA PHE A 13 14.92 1.80 -4.45
C PHE A 13 15.59 1.94 -3.09
N ASP A 14 16.40 2.99 -2.92
CA ASP A 14 17.15 3.19 -1.69
C ASP A 14 16.22 3.69 -0.59
N PHE A 15 15.44 2.77 -0.02
CA PHE A 15 14.52 3.04 1.08
C PHE A 15 15.24 3.60 2.30
N LYS A 16 16.51 3.25 2.50
CA LYS A 16 17.32 3.82 3.58
C LYS A 16 17.58 5.31 3.32
N ASN A 17 17.95 5.68 2.10
CA ASN A 17 18.12 7.09 1.75
C ASN A 17 16.78 7.84 1.72
N PHE A 18 15.70 7.22 1.25
CA PHE A 18 14.36 7.82 1.30
C PHE A 18 13.92 8.09 2.74
N GLU A 19 14.03 7.09 3.62
CA GLU A 19 13.74 7.21 5.04
C GLU A 19 14.64 8.27 5.70
N ALA A 20 15.95 8.25 5.45
CA ALA A 20 16.88 9.25 5.98
C ALA A 20 16.53 10.68 5.52
N ASN A 21 16.13 10.86 4.26
CA ASN A 21 15.68 12.13 3.73
C ASN A 21 14.36 12.60 4.36
N LEU A 22 13.42 11.69 4.61
CA LEU A 22 12.18 12.01 5.32
C LEU A 22 12.46 12.43 6.75
N ARG A 23 13.30 11.68 7.47
CA ARG A 23 13.72 12.02 8.83
C ARG A 23 14.39 13.37 8.90
N GLN A 24 15.37 13.62 8.04
CA GLN A 24 16.08 14.91 7.98
C GLN A 24 15.12 16.09 7.81
N LYS A 25 14.05 15.91 7.03
CA LYS A 25 13.09 16.98 6.74
C LYS A 25 12.01 17.15 7.79
N PHE A 26 11.55 16.04 8.38
CA PHE A 26 10.28 16.03 9.11
C PHE A 26 10.36 15.41 10.52
N GLU A 27 11.49 14.85 10.95
CA GLU A 27 11.60 14.19 12.26
C GLU A 27 11.40 15.15 13.43
N ASN A 28 11.81 16.41 13.24
CA ASN A 28 11.60 17.50 14.20
C ASN A 28 10.49 18.46 13.74
N ASP A 29 9.59 18.01 12.86
CA ASP A 29 8.46 18.82 12.42
C ASP A 29 7.54 19.07 13.63
N PRO A 30 7.37 20.34 14.07
CA PRO A 30 6.49 20.66 15.19
C PRO A 30 5.01 20.32 14.89
N ASP A 31 4.65 20.13 13.63
CA ASP A 31 3.30 19.74 13.20
C ASP A 31 3.10 18.21 13.18
N ASN A 32 4.10 17.42 13.57
CA ASN A 32 3.92 15.97 13.74
C ASN A 32 2.87 15.69 14.82
N PRO A 33 1.74 15.04 14.48
CA PRO A 33 0.60 14.90 15.40
C PRO A 33 0.85 13.88 16.52
N GLY A 34 2.02 13.24 16.56
CA GLY A 34 2.45 12.33 17.62
C GLY A 34 2.05 10.87 17.39
N LEU A 35 2.54 9.98 18.26
CA LEU A 35 2.40 8.52 18.13
C LEU A 35 0.96 8.07 17.91
N HIS A 36 0.03 8.54 18.74
CA HIS A 36 -1.38 8.16 18.68
C HIS A 36 -1.99 8.40 17.29
N ALA A 37 -1.91 9.63 16.79
CA ALA A 37 -2.46 10.00 15.49
C ALA A 37 -1.78 9.23 14.34
N ASN A 38 -0.48 9.01 14.45
CA ASN A 38 0.29 8.25 13.46
C ASN A 38 -0.12 6.76 13.44
N VAL A 39 -0.36 6.14 14.59
CA VAL A 39 -0.89 4.77 14.70
C VAL A 39 -2.28 4.68 14.09
N VAL A 40 -3.19 5.61 14.42
CA VAL A 40 -4.54 5.66 13.86
C VAL A 40 -4.51 5.77 12.33
N SER A 41 -3.68 6.69 11.81
CA SER A 41 -3.48 6.88 10.36
C SER A 41 -2.95 5.61 9.69
N SER A 42 -1.96 4.96 10.32
CA SER A 42 -1.40 3.70 9.85
C SER A 42 -2.45 2.59 9.79
N LEU A 43 -3.20 2.35 10.87
CA LEU A 43 -4.24 1.31 10.90
C LEU A 43 -5.31 1.51 9.81
N ARG A 44 -5.74 2.75 9.59
CA ARG A 44 -6.64 3.09 8.47
C ARG A 44 -5.97 2.82 7.11
N GLY A 45 -4.70 3.16 6.97
CA GLY A 45 -3.91 2.93 5.76
C GLY A 45 -3.77 1.45 5.41
N ASP A 46 -3.45 0.59 6.38
CA ASP A 46 -3.38 -0.87 6.21
C ASP A 46 -4.74 -1.44 5.77
N ALA A 47 -5.84 -1.04 6.43
CA ALA A 47 -7.18 -1.51 6.06
C ALA A 47 -7.56 -1.14 4.61
N ILE A 48 -7.22 0.07 4.16
CA ILE A 48 -7.44 0.51 2.77
C ILE A 48 -6.55 -0.31 1.82
N ASN A 49 -5.29 -0.54 2.17
CA ASN A 49 -4.37 -1.31 1.34
C ASN A 49 -4.83 -2.75 1.16
N ASP A 50 -5.37 -3.35 2.22
CA ASP A 50 -5.84 -4.73 2.23
C ASP A 50 -7.29 -4.86 1.74
N ASN A 51 -7.92 -3.74 1.33
CA ASN A 51 -9.29 -3.67 0.82
C ASN A 51 -10.32 -4.26 1.80
N ILE A 52 -10.12 -4.04 3.10
CA ILE A 52 -10.99 -4.52 4.18
C ILE A 52 -12.21 -3.59 4.28
N LYS A 53 -13.29 -3.94 3.58
CA LYS A 53 -14.49 -3.10 3.47
C LYS A 53 -15.26 -2.90 4.79
N THR A 54 -15.13 -3.82 5.73
CA THR A 54 -15.85 -3.81 7.02
C THR A 54 -15.05 -3.15 8.13
N PHE A 55 -13.91 -2.52 7.82
CA PHE A 55 -13.04 -1.94 8.84
C PHE A 55 -13.71 -0.73 9.50
N LEU A 56 -13.86 -0.80 10.82
CA LEU A 56 -14.33 0.28 11.67
C LEU A 56 -13.22 0.58 12.68
N LEU A 57 -12.90 1.87 12.85
CA LEU A 57 -11.97 2.34 13.88
C LEU A 57 -12.58 3.54 14.59
N GLU A 58 -12.60 3.47 15.93
CA GLU A 58 -13.10 4.52 16.81
C GLU A 58 -12.02 4.89 17.84
N GLU A 59 -11.82 6.19 18.02
CA GLU A 59 -10.91 6.77 19.02
C GLU A 59 -11.72 7.17 20.26
N ASN A 60 -11.16 6.98 21.45
CA ASN A 60 -11.84 7.25 22.73
C ASN A 60 -13.20 6.53 22.85
N TYR A 61 -13.25 5.28 22.39
CA TYR A 61 -14.47 4.50 22.28
C TYR A 61 -15.03 4.16 23.66
N GLN A 62 -16.27 4.59 23.91
CA GLN A 62 -16.97 4.36 25.17
C GLN A 62 -17.72 3.03 25.13
N VAL A 63 -17.44 2.16 26.09
CA VAL A 63 -18.07 0.84 26.19
C VAL A 63 -18.50 0.53 27.61
N GLU A 64 -19.58 -0.23 27.73
CA GLU A 64 -19.97 -0.81 29.01
C GLU A 64 -19.02 -1.99 29.32
N GLY A 65 -18.21 -1.87 30.37
CA GLY A 65 -17.41 -2.96 30.90
C GLY A 65 -18.21 -3.79 31.92
N LYS A 66 -17.73 -5.01 32.21
CA LYS A 66 -18.34 -5.92 33.20
C LYS A 66 -18.41 -5.30 34.59
N SER A 67 -17.42 -4.49 34.95
CA SER A 67 -17.34 -3.82 36.25
C SER A 67 -17.80 -2.37 36.22
N ARG A 68 -17.48 -1.62 35.16
CA ARG A 68 -17.82 -0.21 34.99
C ARG A 68 -17.68 0.22 33.53
N PRO A 69 -18.24 1.37 33.13
CA PRO A 69 -17.93 1.98 31.84
C PRO A 69 -16.42 2.15 31.65
N ARG A 70 -15.96 1.85 30.44
CA ARG A 70 -14.55 1.97 30.03
C ARG A 70 -14.44 2.85 28.80
N THR A 71 -13.33 3.56 28.73
CA THR A 71 -12.87 4.20 27.51
C THR A 71 -11.72 3.38 26.96
N ILE A 72 -11.81 3.00 25.70
CA ILE A 72 -10.71 2.38 24.95
C ILE A 72 -10.06 3.48 24.12
N GLU A 73 -8.74 3.64 24.23
CA GLU A 73 -8.01 4.69 23.49
C GLU A 73 -8.24 4.56 21.98
N ILE A 74 -7.97 3.39 21.41
CA ILE A 74 -8.29 3.07 20.01
C ILE A 74 -8.97 1.69 19.96
N TYR A 75 -10.18 1.64 19.42
CA TYR A 75 -10.89 0.41 19.12
C TYR A 75 -10.97 0.23 17.61
N PHE A 76 -10.72 -0.98 17.12
CA PHE A 76 -11.09 -1.32 15.75
C PHE A 76 -11.65 -2.73 15.62
N GLU A 77 -12.47 -2.90 14.60
CA GLU A 77 -13.04 -4.20 14.23
C GLU A 77 -13.15 -4.35 12.72
N PHE A 78 -13.11 -5.59 12.26
CA PHE A 78 -13.35 -5.95 10.87
C PHE A 78 -13.75 -7.43 10.76
N GLU A 79 -14.22 -7.83 9.58
CA GLU A 79 -14.58 -9.21 9.28
C GLU A 79 -13.67 -9.74 8.16
N ILE A 80 -13.04 -10.88 8.41
CA ILE A 80 -12.29 -11.64 7.41
C ILE A 80 -12.78 -13.09 7.46
N MET A 81 -13.14 -13.65 6.30
CA MET A 81 -13.64 -15.03 6.17
C MET A 81 -14.82 -15.33 7.12
N GLY A 82 -15.70 -14.35 7.34
CA GLY A 82 -16.87 -14.47 8.23
C GLY A 82 -16.57 -14.38 9.72
N ASN A 83 -15.31 -14.17 10.12
CA ASN A 83 -14.91 -13.99 11.51
C ASN A 83 -14.73 -12.51 11.82
N LYS A 84 -15.49 -12.01 12.81
CA LYS A 84 -15.34 -10.66 13.33
C LYS A 84 -14.16 -10.59 14.30
N GLU A 85 -13.09 -9.93 13.86
CA GLU A 85 -11.96 -9.59 14.72
C GLU A 85 -12.19 -8.25 15.40
N ARG A 86 -11.85 -8.18 16.69
CA ARG A 86 -11.90 -6.96 17.50
C ARG A 86 -10.56 -6.76 18.17
N THR A 87 -10.07 -5.54 18.15
CA THR A 87 -8.80 -5.18 18.77
C THR A 87 -8.94 -3.91 19.56
N ILE A 88 -8.37 -3.90 20.76
CA ILE A 88 -8.15 -2.70 21.54
C ILE A 88 -6.67 -2.33 21.48
N VAL A 89 -6.42 -1.04 21.35
CA VAL A 89 -5.09 -0.49 21.16
C VAL A 89 -4.87 0.66 22.13
N GLU A 90 -3.72 0.66 22.79
CA GLU A 90 -3.21 1.79 23.58
C GLU A 90 -1.86 2.24 23.00
N THR A 91 -1.50 3.51 23.22
CA THR A 91 -0.22 4.07 22.78
C THR A 91 0.57 4.69 23.93
N ILE A 92 1.88 4.44 23.96
CA ILE A 92 2.81 5.00 24.94
C ILE A 92 3.93 5.73 24.21
N SER A 93 3.93 7.07 24.27
CA SER A 93 4.95 7.90 23.62
C SER A 93 6.06 8.34 24.57
N ASP A 94 7.26 8.48 24.04
CA ASP A 94 8.41 9.22 24.63
C ASP A 94 8.88 8.73 26.01
N ARG A 95 8.50 7.52 26.41
CA ARG A 95 8.92 6.90 27.66
C ARG A 95 9.04 5.39 27.56
N GLU A 96 9.64 4.80 28.58
CA GLU A 96 9.66 3.35 28.74
C GLU A 96 8.26 2.81 29.06
N VAL A 97 7.86 1.74 28.38
CA VAL A 97 6.69 0.92 28.72
C VAL A 97 7.01 0.04 29.92
N THR A 98 6.16 0.08 30.95
CA THR A 98 6.34 -0.64 32.22
C THR A 98 5.35 -1.80 32.36
N ALA A 99 5.56 -2.67 33.35
CA ALA A 99 4.64 -3.77 33.65
C ALA A 99 3.22 -3.25 33.99
N ASP A 100 3.12 -2.12 34.69
CA ASP A 100 1.85 -1.47 35.02
C ASP A 100 1.04 -1.09 33.77
N ASP A 101 1.71 -0.62 32.70
CA ASP A 101 1.04 -0.31 31.43
C ASP A 101 0.41 -1.56 30.81
N ILE A 102 1.13 -2.68 30.87
CA ILE A 102 0.67 -3.98 30.39
C ILE A 102 -0.50 -4.49 31.23
N GLU A 103 -0.42 -4.36 32.55
CA GLU A 103 -1.52 -4.75 33.46
C GLU A 103 -2.77 -3.89 33.24
N LYS A 104 -2.62 -2.58 33.06
CA LYS A 104 -3.75 -1.68 32.76
C LYS A 104 -4.49 -2.12 31.51
N LEU A 105 -3.77 -2.38 30.41
CA LEU A 105 -4.37 -2.85 29.17
C LEU A 105 -4.99 -4.25 29.32
N ALA A 106 -4.34 -5.16 30.07
CA ALA A 106 -4.90 -6.48 30.34
C ALA A 106 -6.21 -6.41 31.13
N ASN A 107 -6.25 -5.55 32.14
CA ASN A 107 -7.42 -5.33 32.97
C ASN A 107 -8.57 -4.73 32.15
N LEU A 108 -8.27 -3.77 31.26
CA LEU A 108 -9.25 -3.25 30.30
C LEU A 108 -9.79 -4.38 29.42
N ARG A 109 -8.93 -5.16 28.76
CA ARG A 109 -9.33 -6.29 27.90
C ARG A 109 -10.24 -7.28 28.64
N ASN A 110 -9.86 -7.67 29.85
CA ASN A 110 -10.58 -8.68 30.62
C ASN A 110 -11.95 -8.18 31.10
N ASP A 111 -12.11 -6.86 31.24
CA ASP A 111 -13.37 -6.23 31.64
C ASP A 111 -14.38 -6.12 30.47
N LEU A 112 -13.99 -6.40 29.22
CA LEU A 112 -14.90 -6.36 28.08
C LEU A 112 -15.79 -7.61 27.98
N TYR A 113 -17.03 -7.45 27.53
CA TYR A 113 -17.99 -8.55 27.32
C TYR A 113 -17.65 -9.44 26.12
N TYR A 114 -16.74 -9.02 25.26
CA TYR A 114 -16.29 -9.76 24.08
C TYR A 114 -14.80 -10.05 24.16
N PHE A 115 -14.37 -11.07 23.42
CA PHE A 115 -12.95 -11.32 23.22
C PHE A 115 -12.37 -10.29 22.25
N SER A 116 -11.27 -9.66 22.65
CA SER A 116 -10.48 -8.77 21.80
C SER A 116 -9.00 -9.11 21.87
N LYS A 117 -8.30 -8.88 20.76
CA LYS A 117 -6.85 -8.76 20.77
C LYS A 117 -6.49 -7.45 21.50
N ALA A 118 -5.37 -7.45 22.21
CA ALA A 118 -4.85 -6.25 22.87
C ALA A 118 -3.44 -5.96 22.35
N VAL A 119 -3.24 -4.75 21.85
CA VAL A 119 -1.99 -4.29 21.26
C VAL A 119 -1.57 -3.00 21.94
N LEU A 120 -0.30 -2.86 22.26
CA LEU A 120 0.28 -1.61 22.77
C LEU A 120 1.35 -1.15 21.80
N TYR A 121 1.14 0.03 21.21
CA TYR A 121 2.13 0.70 20.38
C TYR A 121 3.01 1.62 21.22
N TYR A 122 4.29 1.67 20.90
CA TYR A 122 5.26 2.52 21.62
C TYR A 122 6.36 3.02 20.68
N ASP A 123 6.95 4.17 20.97
CA ASP A 123 8.10 4.73 20.25
C ASP A 123 9.34 4.94 21.14
N GLY A 124 9.21 4.68 22.45
CA GLY A 124 10.31 4.65 23.42
C GLY A 124 10.92 3.26 23.62
N SER A 125 11.33 2.97 24.85
CA SER A 125 11.85 1.65 25.26
C SER A 125 10.76 0.78 25.92
N VAL A 126 11.09 -0.47 26.21
CA VAL A 126 10.23 -1.37 26.98
C VAL A 126 11.10 -2.07 28.03
N SER A 127 10.65 -2.06 29.28
CA SER A 127 11.35 -2.77 30.35
C SER A 127 11.31 -4.29 30.13
N GLU A 128 12.32 -5.01 30.60
CA GLU A 128 12.34 -6.49 30.47
C GLU A 128 11.16 -7.15 31.19
N GLU A 129 10.72 -6.59 32.31
CA GLU A 129 9.54 -7.05 33.04
C GLU A 129 8.27 -6.91 32.18
N ALA A 130 8.08 -5.76 31.53
CA ALA A 130 6.95 -5.52 30.64
C ALA A 130 6.94 -6.48 29.45
N LYS A 131 8.11 -6.77 28.84
CA LYS A 131 8.23 -7.76 27.75
C LYS A 131 7.81 -9.16 28.19
N LEU A 132 8.30 -9.61 29.35
CA LEU A 132 7.99 -10.92 29.90
C LEU A 132 6.49 -11.04 30.24
N LEU A 133 5.93 -9.99 30.86
CA LEU A 133 4.52 -9.96 31.22
C LEU A 133 3.61 -9.95 29.98
N ALA A 134 3.89 -9.09 29.01
CA ALA A 134 3.13 -8.99 27.77
C ALA A 134 3.06 -10.34 27.03
N LYS A 135 4.21 -11.03 26.95
CA LYS A 135 4.27 -12.40 26.40
C LYS A 135 3.43 -13.39 27.21
N LYS A 136 3.50 -13.34 28.54
CA LYS A 136 2.77 -14.25 29.43
C LYS A 136 1.25 -14.10 29.31
N ILE A 137 0.75 -12.87 29.14
CA ILE A 137 -0.70 -12.60 29.10
C ILE A 137 -1.23 -12.24 27.71
N ASN A 138 -0.42 -12.50 26.68
CA ASN A 138 -0.74 -12.34 25.26
C ASN A 138 -1.22 -10.91 24.92
N ILE A 139 -0.44 -9.91 25.35
CA ILE A 139 -0.53 -8.54 24.84
C ILE A 139 0.56 -8.36 23.80
N GLU A 140 0.18 -7.87 22.63
CA GLU A 140 1.12 -7.63 21.54
C GLU A 140 1.81 -6.27 21.72
N LEU A 141 3.13 -6.26 21.77
CA LEU A 141 3.93 -5.04 21.82
C LEU A 141 4.41 -4.69 20.41
N LYS A 142 4.15 -3.45 19.96
CA LYS A 142 4.58 -2.98 18.64
C LYS A 142 5.35 -1.67 18.73
N TYR A 143 6.65 -1.76 18.42
CA TYR A 143 7.44 -0.55 18.21
C TYR A 143 6.96 0.17 16.95
N PHE A 144 6.53 1.41 17.10
CA PHE A 144 6.06 2.25 16.02
C PHE A 144 7.12 3.26 15.64
N ASP A 145 7.40 3.34 14.35
CA ASP A 145 8.33 4.30 13.79
C ASP A 145 7.70 4.89 12.54
N PHE A 146 7.26 6.14 12.66
CA PHE A 146 6.47 6.80 11.62
C PHE A 146 7.16 6.80 10.26
N PHE A 147 8.46 7.11 10.20
CA PHE A 147 9.20 7.20 8.94
C PHE A 147 9.41 5.83 8.29
N ARG A 148 9.62 4.81 9.12
CA ARG A 148 9.71 3.43 8.65
C ARG A 148 8.36 2.95 8.10
N GLU A 149 7.26 3.24 8.81
CA GLU A 149 5.91 2.88 8.34
C GLU A 149 5.55 3.63 7.07
N LEU A 150 5.81 4.93 6.98
CA LEU A 150 5.58 5.73 5.76
C LEU A 150 6.39 5.19 4.57
N SER A 151 7.64 4.81 4.80
CA SER A 151 8.51 4.20 3.78
C SER A 151 7.96 2.86 3.31
N ARG A 152 7.50 2.00 4.24
CA ARG A 152 6.81 0.75 3.92
C ARG A 152 5.55 1.01 3.11
N TYR A 153 4.71 1.95 3.51
CA TYR A 153 3.48 2.28 2.80
C TYR A 153 3.73 2.79 1.39
N ALA A 154 4.69 3.70 1.23
CA ALA A 154 5.12 4.19 -0.07
C ALA A 154 5.62 3.02 -0.93
N ALA A 155 6.41 2.11 -0.36
CA ALA A 155 6.87 0.90 -1.06
C ALA A 155 5.72 0.01 -1.54
N GLU A 156 4.78 -0.32 -0.65
CA GLU A 156 3.64 -1.19 -0.96
C GLU A 156 2.69 -0.53 -1.98
N ARG A 157 2.51 0.79 -1.89
CA ARG A 157 1.76 1.54 -2.90
C ARG A 157 2.46 1.52 -4.25
N LEU A 158 3.76 1.82 -4.29
CA LEU A 158 4.56 1.78 -5.52
C LEU A 158 4.57 0.38 -6.17
N LYS A 159 4.64 -0.69 -5.37
CA LYS A 159 4.50 -2.07 -5.88
C LYS A 159 3.17 -2.30 -6.60
N LYS A 160 2.09 -1.69 -6.11
CA LYS A 160 0.77 -1.76 -6.75
C LYS A 160 0.65 -0.86 -8.00
N VAL A 161 1.56 0.10 -8.18
CA VAL A 161 1.66 0.97 -9.37
C VAL A 161 2.61 0.40 -10.43
N VAL A 162 3.47 -0.58 -10.13
CA VAL A 162 4.34 -1.25 -11.13
C VAL A 162 3.85 -2.68 -11.44
N PRO A 163 3.40 -3.01 -12.67
CA PRO A 163 2.86 -4.34 -12.97
C PRO A 163 3.91 -5.41 -12.75
N ASN A 164 3.52 -6.49 -12.07
CA ASN A 164 4.32 -7.68 -11.72
C ASN A 164 5.47 -7.45 -10.73
N GLY A 165 5.59 -6.27 -10.12
CA GLY A 165 6.80 -5.93 -9.35
C GLY A 165 8.07 -6.20 -10.17
N PRO A 166 9.26 -6.17 -9.57
CA PRO A 166 10.52 -6.45 -10.28
C PRO A 166 10.99 -7.90 -10.16
N LYS A 167 10.37 -8.69 -9.27
CA LYS A 167 10.50 -10.14 -9.26
C LYS A 167 9.11 -10.68 -9.05
N VAL A 168 8.49 -11.17 -10.12
CA VAL A 168 7.94 -12.52 -10.23
C VAL A 168 7.11 -12.60 -11.51
N GLU A 169 7.46 -13.62 -12.29
CA GLU A 169 6.70 -14.33 -13.31
C GLU A 169 5.89 -13.51 -14.33
N ARG A 170 6.26 -13.69 -15.61
CA ARG A 170 5.53 -13.29 -16.83
C ARG A 170 4.13 -13.95 -16.96
N ALA A 171 3.50 -14.29 -15.84
CA ALA A 171 2.29 -15.10 -15.69
C ALA A 171 1.02 -14.27 -15.49
N VAL A 172 1.10 -12.94 -15.33
CA VAL A 172 -0.10 -12.11 -15.46
C VAL A 172 -0.53 -12.09 -16.92
N VAL A 173 -1.64 -12.78 -17.20
CA VAL A 173 -2.40 -12.65 -18.43
C VAL A 173 -2.86 -11.20 -18.49
N GLY A 174 -2.31 -10.41 -19.42
CA GLY A 174 -2.69 -9.03 -19.64
C GLY A 174 -4.14 -8.98 -20.11
N ASP A 175 -5.06 -8.79 -19.18
CA ASP A 175 -6.48 -8.63 -19.41
C ASP A 175 -6.91 -7.30 -18.74
N PRO A 176 -6.88 -6.16 -19.47
CA PRO A 176 -7.07 -6.07 -20.93
C PRO A 176 -5.87 -5.58 -21.75
N PHE A 177 -4.78 -5.16 -21.12
CA PHE A 177 -3.71 -4.43 -21.79
C PHE A 177 -2.30 -4.94 -21.48
N TRP A 178 -1.37 -4.58 -22.36
CA TRP A 178 0.05 -4.80 -22.26
C TRP A 178 0.78 -3.47 -22.32
N ILE A 179 1.89 -3.34 -21.60
CA ILE A 179 2.73 -2.14 -21.60
C ILE A 179 4.19 -2.53 -21.82
N ILE A 180 5.01 -1.54 -22.17
CA ILE A 180 6.47 -1.69 -22.26
C ILE A 180 7.10 -0.93 -21.10
N MET A 181 8.01 -1.58 -20.37
CA MET A 181 8.75 -0.96 -19.27
C MET A 181 10.24 -1.25 -19.40
N GLU A 182 11.05 -0.32 -18.93
CA GLU A 182 12.50 -0.48 -18.90
C GLU A 182 12.84 -1.59 -17.90
N THR A 183 13.87 -2.36 -18.24
CA THR A 183 14.35 -3.46 -17.42
C THR A 183 15.82 -3.30 -17.09
N THR A 184 16.24 -3.90 -15.98
CA THR A 184 17.65 -4.07 -15.66
C THR A 184 18.27 -5.16 -16.56
N GLN A 185 19.60 -5.31 -16.51
CA GLN A 185 20.29 -6.41 -17.20
C GLN A 185 19.84 -7.80 -16.71
N THR A 186 19.26 -7.89 -15.52
CA THR A 186 18.67 -9.11 -14.95
C THR A 186 17.19 -9.31 -15.31
N GLN A 187 16.67 -8.51 -16.26
CA GLN A 187 15.27 -8.52 -16.73
C GLN A 187 14.25 -8.14 -15.65
N GLU A 188 14.68 -7.40 -14.63
CA GLU A 188 13.79 -6.87 -13.59
C GLU A 188 13.23 -5.53 -14.03
N ASN A 189 11.94 -5.28 -13.79
CA ASN A 189 11.29 -4.01 -14.13
C ASN A 189 11.85 -2.85 -13.27
N THR A 190 12.24 -1.73 -13.91
CA THR A 190 12.78 -0.55 -13.21
C THR A 190 11.69 0.40 -12.68
N GLY A 191 10.45 0.26 -13.13
CA GLY A 191 9.35 1.19 -12.86
C GLY A 191 9.24 2.33 -13.89
N ASN A 192 10.18 2.45 -14.83
CA ASN A 192 10.11 3.42 -15.91
C ASN A 192 9.27 2.86 -17.06
N TYR A 193 8.15 3.53 -17.34
CA TYR A 193 7.28 3.16 -18.44
C TYR A 193 7.78 3.76 -19.75
N TYR A 194 7.60 3.01 -20.83
CA TYR A 194 7.65 3.62 -22.15
C TYR A 194 6.49 4.62 -22.30
N GLN A 195 6.84 5.85 -22.65
CA GLN A 195 5.89 6.94 -22.86
C GLN A 195 6.13 7.59 -24.22
N GLN A 196 5.06 8.08 -24.84
CA GLN A 196 5.13 8.88 -26.06
C GLN A 196 4.45 10.21 -25.79
N ASN A 197 5.18 11.33 -25.94
CA ASN A 197 4.67 12.68 -25.67
C ASN A 197 4.05 12.86 -24.28
N GLY A 198 4.55 12.13 -23.27
CA GLY A 198 4.03 12.15 -21.90
C GLY A 198 2.82 11.24 -21.66
N TYR A 199 2.40 10.44 -22.64
CA TYR A 199 1.30 9.48 -22.52
C TYR A 199 1.82 8.09 -22.21
N PHE A 200 1.13 7.36 -21.33
CA PHE A 200 1.36 5.92 -21.15
C PHE A 200 0.72 5.15 -22.30
N ILE A 201 1.46 4.18 -22.83
CA ILE A 201 1.06 3.44 -24.03
C ILE A 201 0.50 2.07 -23.64
N LEU A 202 -0.77 1.84 -23.95
CA LEU A 202 -1.49 0.58 -23.71
C LEU A 202 -1.64 -0.19 -25.04
N PHE A 203 -1.19 -1.43 -25.06
CA PHE A 203 -1.30 -2.32 -26.21
C PHE A 203 -2.37 -3.38 -25.98
N LEU A 204 -3.20 -3.63 -26.99
CA LEU A 204 -4.27 -4.63 -26.94
C LEU A 204 -3.76 -6.08 -26.97
N SER A 205 -2.48 -6.30 -27.32
CA SER A 205 -1.90 -7.66 -27.29
C SER A 205 -0.40 -7.63 -26.98
N LYS A 206 0.07 -8.70 -26.32
CA LYS A 206 1.50 -8.91 -26.04
C LYS A 206 2.35 -8.88 -27.29
N LYS A 207 1.90 -9.57 -28.35
CA LYS A 207 2.62 -9.65 -29.62
C LYS A 207 2.80 -8.27 -30.26
N HIS A 208 1.78 -7.42 -30.18
CA HIS A 208 1.84 -6.06 -30.70
C HIS A 208 2.84 -5.21 -29.90
N ALA A 209 2.77 -5.25 -28.57
CA ALA A 209 3.74 -4.57 -27.71
C ALA A 209 5.18 -5.03 -27.97
N GLN A 210 5.41 -6.34 -28.14
CA GLN A 210 6.73 -6.90 -28.42
C GLN A 210 7.28 -6.45 -29.76
N LYS A 211 6.43 -6.42 -30.81
CA LYS A 211 6.81 -5.91 -32.12
C LYS A 211 7.22 -4.44 -32.04
N HIS A 212 6.38 -3.60 -31.43
CA HIS A 212 6.67 -2.17 -31.27
C HIS A 212 7.96 -1.92 -30.52
N MET A 213 8.19 -2.66 -29.43
CA MET A 213 9.40 -2.60 -28.62
C MET A 213 10.66 -2.90 -29.44
N LEU A 214 10.65 -3.99 -30.21
CA LEU A 214 11.78 -4.41 -31.03
C LEU A 214 12.07 -3.46 -32.20
N GLU A 215 11.04 -2.82 -32.75
CA GLU A 215 11.17 -1.93 -33.90
C GLU A 215 11.54 -0.49 -33.51
N SER A 216 11.14 -0.04 -32.31
CA SER A 216 11.18 1.39 -31.95
C SER A 216 12.11 1.73 -30.79
N LEU A 217 12.58 0.75 -29.99
CA LEU A 217 13.31 1.02 -28.75
C LEU A 217 14.70 0.37 -28.74
N ASN A 218 15.68 1.13 -28.28
CA ASN A 218 17.03 0.64 -27.98
C ASN A 218 17.22 0.58 -26.45
N GLY A 219 17.93 -0.44 -25.97
CA GLY A 219 18.19 -0.65 -24.55
C GLY A 219 17.36 -1.78 -23.94
N ASN A 220 17.35 -1.86 -22.61
CA ASN A 220 16.71 -2.96 -21.89
C ASN A 220 15.23 -2.62 -21.67
N TRP A 221 14.35 -3.23 -22.47
CA TRP A 221 12.91 -3.09 -22.36
C TRP A 221 12.25 -4.47 -22.38
N ASP A 222 11.13 -4.65 -21.67
CA ASP A 222 10.31 -5.86 -21.78
C ASP A 222 8.82 -5.51 -21.70
N VAL A 223 7.98 -6.48 -22.09
CA VAL A 223 6.52 -6.35 -22.18
C VAL A 223 5.85 -6.99 -20.98
N PHE A 224 5.02 -6.20 -20.30
CA PHE A 224 4.32 -6.59 -19.08
C PHE A 224 2.80 -6.55 -19.28
N GLY A 225 2.10 -7.57 -18.77
CA GLY A 225 0.64 -7.59 -18.72
C GLY A 225 0.14 -6.67 -17.60
N VAL A 226 -0.94 -5.94 -17.86
CA VAL A 226 -1.60 -5.05 -16.90
C VAL A 226 -2.89 -5.71 -16.43
N SER A 227 -3.00 -5.96 -15.11
CA SER A 227 -4.25 -6.45 -14.52
C SER A 227 -5.26 -5.31 -14.35
N GLN A 228 -6.54 -5.65 -14.17
CA GLN A 228 -7.60 -4.66 -13.90
C GLN A 228 -7.34 -3.85 -12.62
N ASP A 229 -6.80 -4.47 -11.58
CA ASP A 229 -6.43 -3.79 -10.34
C ASP A 229 -5.31 -2.78 -10.57
N HIS A 230 -4.33 -3.16 -11.39
CA HIS A 230 -3.23 -2.29 -11.78
C HIS A 230 -3.72 -1.05 -12.53
N LEU A 231 -4.57 -1.28 -13.54
CA LEU A 231 -5.15 -0.23 -14.36
C LEU A 231 -6.00 0.73 -13.51
N ARG A 232 -6.74 0.19 -12.54
CA ARG A 232 -7.57 0.97 -11.60
C ARG A 232 -6.71 1.88 -10.74
N ILE A 233 -5.58 1.38 -10.28
CA ILE A 233 -4.65 2.14 -9.46
C ILE A 233 -4.02 3.26 -10.29
N MET A 234 -3.50 2.95 -11.49
CA MET A 234 -2.92 3.95 -12.40
C MET A 234 -3.92 5.07 -12.76
N THR A 235 -5.16 4.70 -13.09
CA THR A 235 -6.23 5.66 -13.44
C THR A 235 -6.69 6.49 -12.23
N ASN A 236 -6.78 5.90 -11.03
CA ASN A 236 -7.08 6.65 -9.81
C ASN A 236 -5.97 7.65 -9.46
N TYR A 237 -4.69 7.31 -9.68
CA TYR A 237 -3.59 8.27 -9.53
C TYR A 237 -3.69 9.41 -10.54
N ALA A 238 -4.03 9.10 -11.80
CA ALA A 238 -4.29 10.10 -12.84
C ALA A 238 -5.40 11.10 -12.48
N LYS A 239 -6.44 10.62 -11.79
CA LYS A 239 -7.62 11.40 -11.44
C LYS A 239 -7.41 12.31 -10.23
N ASN A 240 -6.63 11.85 -9.24
CA ASN A 240 -6.54 12.50 -7.92
C ASN A 240 -5.28 13.35 -7.72
N ILE A 241 -4.27 13.24 -8.59
CA ILE A 241 -3.09 14.12 -8.55
C ILE A 241 -3.26 15.20 -9.61
N SER A 242 -3.73 16.38 -9.19
CA SER A 242 -4.05 17.54 -10.06
C SER A 242 -2.88 18.08 -10.90
N TYR A 243 -1.64 17.66 -10.63
CA TYR A 243 -0.44 18.04 -11.38
C TYR A 243 0.10 16.93 -12.30
N VAL A 244 -0.50 15.75 -12.27
CA VAL A 244 -0.08 14.60 -13.09
C VAL A 244 -1.26 14.18 -13.95
N SER A 245 -1.47 14.86 -15.07
CA SER A 245 -2.41 14.39 -16.10
C SER A 245 -1.81 13.14 -16.76
N LEU A 246 -2.03 11.96 -16.17
CA LEU A 246 -1.70 10.73 -16.88
C LEU A 246 -2.72 10.56 -17.99
N LYS A 247 -2.24 10.75 -19.22
CA LYS A 247 -3.02 10.53 -20.42
C LYS A 247 -2.61 9.18 -21.02
N PHE A 248 -3.57 8.42 -21.52
CA PHE A 248 -3.33 7.07 -22.05
C PHE A 248 -3.55 7.07 -23.56
N LEU A 249 -2.67 6.38 -24.28
CA LEU A 249 -2.89 6.06 -25.69
C LEU A 249 -3.09 4.56 -25.83
N ILE A 250 -4.22 4.15 -26.42
CA ILE A 250 -4.42 2.77 -26.87
C ILE A 250 -3.84 2.64 -28.27
N VAL A 251 -2.92 1.69 -28.47
CA VAL A 251 -2.30 1.44 -29.78
C VAL A 251 -3.06 0.36 -30.53
N PHE A 252 -3.54 0.71 -31.72
CA PHE A 252 -4.15 -0.21 -32.66
C PHE A 252 -3.12 -0.89 -33.58
N PRO A 253 -3.33 -2.16 -33.96
CA PRO A 253 -2.41 -2.89 -34.84
C PRO A 253 -2.29 -2.32 -36.26
N GLU A 254 -3.32 -1.59 -36.70
CA GLU A 254 -3.40 -0.97 -38.02
C GLU A 254 -3.70 0.53 -37.86
N VAL A 255 -3.24 1.34 -38.81
CA VAL A 255 -3.54 2.78 -38.83
C VAL A 255 -5.03 2.96 -39.10
N ILE A 256 -5.73 3.59 -38.16
CA ILE A 256 -7.14 3.90 -38.29
C ILE A 256 -7.27 5.33 -38.81
N GLU A 257 -8.17 5.54 -39.77
CA GLU A 257 -8.50 6.86 -40.29
C GLU A 257 -9.85 7.28 -39.71
N PHE A 258 -9.83 8.28 -38.84
CA PHE A 258 -11.03 8.85 -38.25
C PHE A 258 -10.98 10.37 -38.39
N ASP A 259 -12.00 10.93 -39.03
CA ASP A 259 -12.16 12.38 -39.25
C ASP A 259 -10.93 13.07 -39.92
N GLY A 260 -10.31 12.39 -40.88
CA GLY A 260 -9.16 12.92 -41.65
C GLY A 260 -7.80 12.85 -40.95
N ILE A 261 -7.74 12.30 -39.73
CA ILE A 261 -6.49 12.07 -39.00
C ILE A 261 -6.08 10.60 -39.16
N ARG A 262 -4.89 10.36 -39.75
CA ARG A 262 -4.25 9.04 -39.78
C ARG A 262 -3.43 8.84 -38.51
N SER A 263 -3.90 7.98 -37.61
CA SER A 263 -3.17 7.61 -36.40
C SER A 263 -3.50 6.16 -36.04
N ASN A 264 -2.51 5.43 -35.54
CA ASN A 264 -2.72 4.12 -34.89
C ASN A 264 -2.89 4.26 -33.37
N TYR A 265 -3.10 5.48 -32.86
CA TYR A 265 -3.29 5.77 -31.44
C TYR A 265 -4.68 6.36 -31.19
N TYR A 266 -5.32 5.91 -30.10
CA TYR A 266 -6.55 6.50 -29.56
C TYR A 266 -6.27 7.11 -28.19
N ASP A 267 -6.50 8.42 -28.07
CA ASP A 267 -6.42 9.13 -26.79
C ASP A 267 -7.64 8.79 -25.94
N ILE A 268 -7.38 8.30 -24.72
CA ILE A 268 -8.43 8.01 -23.75
C ILE A 268 -8.04 8.61 -22.41
N SER A 269 -8.99 9.34 -21.80
CA SER A 269 -8.78 9.86 -20.46
C SER A 269 -8.82 8.72 -19.43
N GLY A 270 -8.16 8.91 -18.30
CA GLY A 270 -8.25 7.94 -17.19
C GLY A 270 -9.69 7.73 -16.69
N ALA A 271 -10.56 8.74 -16.83
CA ALA A 271 -11.98 8.65 -16.45
C ALA A 271 -12.78 7.79 -17.43
N ASP A 272 -12.60 8.00 -18.74
CA ASP A 272 -13.28 7.21 -19.77
C ASP A 272 -12.80 5.76 -19.78
N LEU A 273 -11.51 5.53 -19.48
CA LEU A 273 -10.97 4.18 -19.33
C LEU A 273 -11.63 3.45 -18.16
N ILE A 274 -11.93 4.15 -17.06
CA ILE A 274 -12.68 3.59 -15.94
C ILE A 274 -14.13 3.29 -16.37
N GLU A 275 -14.80 4.20 -17.06
CA GLU A 275 -16.19 4.01 -17.47
C GLU A 275 -16.36 2.88 -18.51
N PHE A 276 -15.43 2.78 -19.46
CA PHE A 276 -15.50 1.81 -20.56
C PHE A 276 -15.17 0.37 -20.13
N TYR A 277 -14.18 0.18 -19.25
CA TYR A 277 -13.72 -1.16 -18.84
C TYR A 277 -14.41 -1.69 -17.58
N TYR A 278 -14.79 -0.81 -16.66
CA TYR A 278 -15.39 -1.21 -15.40
C TYR A 278 -16.90 -1.11 -15.52
N ARG A 279 -17.49 -2.04 -16.30
CA ARG A 279 -18.94 -2.27 -16.25
C ARG A 279 -19.30 -2.64 -14.81
N SER A 280 -20.05 -1.76 -14.15
CA SER A 280 -20.67 -1.97 -12.84
C SER A 280 -21.54 -3.22 -12.82
#